data_AF-A0A6I3LTI6-F1
#
_entry.id   AF-A0A6I3LTI6-F1
#
_cell.length_a   1.000
_cell.length_b   1.000
_cell.length_c   1.000
_cell.angle_alpha   90.00
_cell.angle_beta   90.00
_cell.angle_gamma   90.00
#
_symmetry.space_group_name_H-M   'P 1'
#
loop_
_entity.id
_entity.type
_entity.pdbx_description
1 polymer ?
#
loop_
_entity_poly.entity_id
_entity_poly.type
_entity_poly.pdbx_seq_one_letter_code
_entity_poly.pdbx_strand_id
1 'polypeptide(L)'
;MTIADLIKEFIETSKERLKSPFSGAFLWSFGIYNWRPFFLLMFSDASMEDKIVVINHEYCKPGAILWPIGLALFYIVILPFIMWLIDWPVVFAKKIRLAKVYENKNNVIIEKIAIAAKISELKNAESGNKELQNLLDENTSLKEQTFSLQESINQINELNKNRIDGLNDQLKIAIETSNEKQKEINKMNKLVDSDFNQMRSRWHRRFNRKIQRLEQDYPTLSPELVKEIYSVSHLLNYYEFEILIKIETSNTGSILNGLDENLETLKGLQGKGLLRTQYNGSKIEFFLTDVGKIVTEVIQDTRDEESENIS
;
A
#
# COMPACT_ATOMS: atom_id res chain seq x y z
N MET A 1 23.68 -112.91 -0.21
CA MET A 1 22.48 -112.35 0.44
C MET A 1 22.51 -112.82 1.87
N THR A 2 22.67 -111.91 2.83
CA THR A 2 22.70 -112.29 4.25
C THR A 2 21.29 -112.32 4.80
N ILE A 3 21.04 -113.09 5.86
CA ILE A 3 19.73 -113.18 6.53
C ILE A 3 19.25 -111.78 7.00
N ALA A 4 20.19 -110.90 7.34
CA ALA A 4 19.91 -109.51 7.70
C ALA A 4 19.30 -108.71 6.53
N ASP A 5 19.78 -108.92 5.31
CA ASP A 5 19.26 -108.22 4.11
C ASP A 5 17.81 -108.65 3.83
N LEU A 6 17.51 -109.95 3.97
CA LEU A 6 16.16 -110.50 3.79
C LEU A 6 15.16 -109.96 4.84
N ILE A 7 15.59 -109.82 6.10
CA ILE A 7 14.75 -109.24 7.16
C ILE A 7 14.48 -107.76 6.90
N LYS A 8 15.48 -107.01 6.45
CA LYS A 8 15.33 -105.58 6.16
C LYS A 8 14.40 -105.33 4.97
N GLU A 9 14.56 -106.09 3.88
CA GLU A 9 13.66 -106.04 2.72
C GLU A 9 12.22 -106.42 3.10
N PHE A 10 12.03 -107.41 3.99
CA PHE A 10 10.72 -107.78 4.50
C PHE A 10 10.07 -106.66 5.33
N ILE A 11 10.82 -106.00 6.22
CA ILE A 11 10.30 -104.90 7.05
C ILE A 11 9.95 -103.67 6.21
N GLU A 12 10.80 -103.28 5.26
CA GLU A 12 10.54 -102.13 4.39
C GLU A 12 9.32 -102.37 3.49
N THR A 13 9.22 -103.55 2.89
CA THR A 13 8.05 -103.97 2.10
C THR A 13 6.77 -104.03 2.95
N SER A 14 6.86 -104.50 4.19
CA SER A 14 5.72 -104.53 5.12
C SER A 14 5.29 -103.12 5.53
N LYS A 15 6.23 -102.19 5.73
CA LYS A 15 5.96 -100.79 6.09
C LYS A 15 5.25 -100.03 4.98
N GLU A 16 5.57 -100.30 3.71
CA GLU A 16 4.85 -99.72 2.57
C GLU A 16 3.43 -100.27 2.44
N ARG A 17 3.23 -101.57 2.65
CA ARG A 17 1.89 -102.19 2.60
C ARG A 17 1.01 -101.76 3.77
N LEU A 18 1.59 -101.54 4.95
CA LEU A 18 0.91 -101.02 6.14
C LEU A 18 0.46 -99.55 6.04
N LYS A 19 0.93 -98.77 5.05
CA LYS A 19 0.44 -97.40 4.79
C LYS A 19 -0.97 -97.37 4.21
N SER A 20 -1.43 -98.48 3.62
CA SER A 20 -2.82 -98.57 3.17
C SER A 20 -3.75 -98.65 4.40
N PRO A 21 -4.72 -97.73 4.55
CA PRO A 21 -5.69 -97.77 5.65
C PRO A 21 -6.39 -99.12 5.76
N PHE A 22 -6.59 -99.79 4.62
CA PHE A 22 -7.16 -101.13 4.56
C PHE A 22 -6.24 -102.20 5.12
N SER A 23 -4.96 -102.21 4.74
CA SER A 23 -4.01 -103.22 5.20
C SER A 23 -3.76 -103.11 6.70
N GLY A 24 -3.67 -101.88 7.24
CA GLY A 24 -3.58 -101.66 8.68
C GLY A 24 -4.84 -102.13 9.41
N ALA A 25 -6.02 -101.71 8.97
CA ALA A 25 -7.29 -102.10 9.58
C ALA A 25 -7.54 -103.61 9.50
N PHE A 26 -7.18 -104.25 8.39
CA PHE A 26 -7.28 -105.69 8.20
C PHE A 26 -6.35 -106.47 9.11
N LEU A 27 -5.09 -106.06 9.24
CA LEU A 27 -4.15 -106.73 10.15
C LEU A 27 -4.59 -106.66 11.60
N TRP A 28 -5.05 -105.49 12.06
CA TRP A 28 -5.62 -105.34 13.40
C TRP A 28 -6.89 -106.17 13.57
N SER A 29 -7.80 -106.14 12.60
CA SER A 29 -9.04 -106.92 12.64
C SER A 29 -8.78 -108.42 12.61
N PHE A 30 -7.77 -108.86 11.85
CA PHE A 30 -7.36 -110.26 11.74
C PHE A 30 -6.71 -110.74 13.04
N GLY A 31 -5.83 -109.93 13.64
CA GLY A 31 -5.23 -110.22 14.94
C GLY A 31 -6.27 -110.28 16.06
N ILE A 32 -7.21 -109.34 16.10
CA ILE A 32 -8.29 -109.30 17.09
C ILE A 32 -9.23 -110.48 16.94
N TYR A 33 -9.59 -110.89 15.72
CA TYR A 33 -10.50 -112.01 15.49
C TYR A 33 -9.82 -113.37 15.72
N ASN A 34 -8.61 -113.54 15.20
CA ASN A 34 -7.84 -114.80 15.26
C ASN A 34 -6.88 -114.86 16.45
N TRP A 35 -7.17 -114.16 17.54
CA TRP A 35 -6.31 -114.15 18.73
C TRP A 35 -6.12 -115.56 19.32
N ARG A 36 -7.17 -116.39 19.34
CA ARG A 36 -7.13 -117.71 19.98
C ARG A 36 -6.07 -118.66 19.40
N PRO A 37 -5.92 -118.83 18.07
CA PRO A 37 -4.81 -119.57 17.47
C PRO A 37 -3.43 -119.08 17.89
N PHE A 38 -3.21 -117.76 17.94
CA PHE A 38 -1.93 -117.20 18.34
C PHE A 38 -1.60 -117.57 19.79
N PHE A 39 -2.58 -117.51 20.69
CA PHE A 39 -2.39 -117.92 22.08
C PHE A 39 -2.22 -119.44 22.22
N LEU A 40 -2.98 -120.25 21.47
CA LEU A 40 -2.85 -121.71 21.48
C LEU A 40 -1.44 -122.14 21.02
N LEU A 41 -0.92 -121.52 19.96
CA LEU A 41 0.41 -121.82 19.45
C LEU A 41 1.51 -121.46 20.47
N MET A 42 1.43 -120.26 21.04
CA MET A 42 2.49 -119.72 21.90
C MET A 42 2.46 -120.24 23.34
N PHE A 43 1.29 -120.59 23.89
CA PHE A 43 1.15 -120.85 25.32
C PHE A 43 0.58 -122.23 25.69
N SER A 44 0.19 -123.07 24.73
CA SER A 44 -0.31 -124.42 25.06
C SER A 44 0.83 -125.42 25.16
N ASP A 45 0.78 -126.31 26.17
CA ASP A 45 1.70 -127.44 26.34
C ASP A 45 1.34 -128.67 25.48
N ALA A 46 0.29 -128.58 24.64
CA ALA A 46 -0.11 -129.67 23.75
C ALA A 46 0.99 -130.00 22.73
N SER A 47 1.01 -131.25 22.25
CA SER A 47 1.91 -131.64 21.18
C SER A 47 1.65 -130.78 19.93
N MET A 48 2.69 -130.55 19.11
CA MET A 48 2.52 -129.74 17.89
C MET A 48 1.47 -130.32 16.94
N GLU A 49 1.34 -131.65 16.93
CA GLU A 49 0.34 -132.37 16.14
C GLU A 49 -1.08 -132.03 16.60
N ASP A 50 -1.33 -132.05 17.92
CA ASP A 50 -2.63 -131.68 18.48
C ASP A 50 -2.98 -130.21 18.21
N LYS A 51 -2.00 -129.30 18.32
CA LYS A 51 -2.19 -127.88 18.00
C LYS A 51 -2.61 -127.69 16.54
N ILE A 52 -1.95 -128.37 15.60
CA ILE A 52 -2.26 -128.28 14.17
C ILE A 52 -3.67 -128.81 13.90
N VAL A 53 -4.06 -129.94 14.50
CA VAL A 53 -5.40 -130.52 14.34
C VAL A 53 -6.48 -129.55 14.83
N VAL A 54 -6.30 -128.96 16.01
CA VAL A 54 -7.24 -127.97 16.57
C VAL A 54 -7.31 -126.72 15.70
N ILE A 55 -6.18 -126.22 15.20
CA ILE A 55 -6.14 -125.04 14.31
C ILE A 55 -6.86 -125.33 12.99
N ASN A 56 -6.61 -126.49 12.41
CA ASN A 56 -7.18 -126.86 11.12
C ASN A 56 -8.70 -127.08 11.21
N HIS A 57 -9.18 -127.68 12.30
CA HIS A 57 -10.60 -127.92 12.49
C HIS A 57 -11.38 -126.64 12.84
N GLU A 58 -10.85 -125.81 13.73
CA GLU A 58 -11.60 -124.67 14.26
C GLU A 58 -11.35 -123.34 13.55
N TYR A 59 -10.15 -123.13 13.02
CA TYR A 59 -9.70 -121.79 12.59
C TYR A 59 -9.31 -121.69 11.11
N CYS A 60 -9.28 -122.80 10.37
CA CYS A 60 -9.14 -122.78 8.90
C CYS A 60 -10.49 -122.65 8.15
N LYS A 61 -11.58 -122.34 8.86
CA LYS A 61 -12.89 -122.05 8.24
C LYS A 61 -12.82 -120.73 7.45
N PRO A 62 -13.50 -120.60 6.29
CA PRO A 62 -13.50 -119.35 5.49
C PRO A 62 -13.89 -118.08 6.29
N GLY A 63 -14.69 -118.24 7.34
CA GLY A 63 -15.06 -117.16 8.26
C GLY A 63 -13.86 -116.51 8.97
N ALA A 64 -12.76 -117.23 9.19
CA ALA A 64 -11.56 -116.72 9.85
C ALA A 64 -10.86 -115.58 9.09
N ILE A 65 -11.09 -115.50 7.77
CA ILE A 65 -10.54 -114.44 6.90
C ILE A 65 -11.63 -113.41 6.55
N LEU A 66 -12.86 -113.86 6.27
CA LEU A 66 -13.95 -112.97 5.86
C LEU A 66 -14.39 -111.99 6.95
N TRP A 67 -14.44 -112.41 8.22
CA TRP A 67 -14.82 -111.54 9.34
C TRP A 67 -13.82 -110.38 9.54
N PRO A 68 -12.50 -110.60 9.57
CA PRO A 68 -11.50 -109.54 9.56
C PRO A 68 -11.60 -108.55 8.41
N ILE A 69 -11.92 -109.01 7.19
CA ILE A 69 -12.12 -108.11 6.03
C ILE A 69 -13.35 -107.22 6.26
N GLY A 70 -14.46 -107.80 6.74
CA GLY A 70 -15.67 -107.05 7.08
C GLY A 70 -15.43 -105.97 8.15
N LEU A 71 -14.73 -106.32 9.23
CA LEU A 71 -14.38 -105.37 10.29
C LEU A 71 -13.44 -104.27 9.80
N ALA A 72 -12.48 -104.59 8.93
CA ALA A 72 -11.58 -103.61 8.35
C ALA A 72 -12.32 -102.59 7.48
N LEU A 73 -13.23 -103.07 6.62
CA LEU A 73 -14.09 -102.20 5.80
C LEU A 73 -14.99 -101.33 6.68
N PHE A 74 -15.59 -101.91 7.71
CA PHE A 74 -16.42 -101.19 8.67
C PHE A 74 -15.63 -100.06 9.37
N TYR A 75 -14.41 -100.35 9.81
CA TYR A 75 -13.54 -99.37 10.47
C TYR A 75 -13.16 -98.21 9.54
N ILE A 76 -12.79 -98.50 8.29
CA ILE A 76 -12.42 -97.49 7.29
C ILE A 76 -13.59 -96.56 6.97
N VAL A 77 -14.80 -97.11 6.90
CA VAL A 77 -16.00 -96.31 6.62
C VAL A 77 -16.36 -95.44 7.82
N ILE A 78 -16.27 -95.97 9.05
CA ILE A 78 -16.72 -95.25 10.26
C ILE A 78 -15.75 -94.17 10.73
N LEU A 79 -14.44 -94.39 10.59
CA LEU A 79 -13.44 -93.47 11.11
C LEU A 79 -13.58 -92.03 10.58
N PRO A 80 -13.81 -91.78 9.26
CA PRO A 80 -14.07 -90.44 8.75
C PRO A 80 -15.30 -89.75 9.36
N PHE A 81 -16.38 -90.49 9.65
CA PHE A 81 -17.58 -89.91 10.27
C PHE A 81 -17.32 -89.50 11.73
N ILE A 82 -16.53 -90.28 12.47
CA ILE A 82 -16.11 -89.92 13.83
C ILE A 82 -15.23 -88.66 13.80
N MET A 83 -14.27 -88.58 12.86
CA MET A 83 -13.42 -87.39 12.70
C MET A 83 -14.26 -86.16 12.36
N TRP A 84 -15.21 -86.27 11.44
CA TRP A 84 -16.11 -85.18 11.09
C TRP A 84 -16.96 -84.70 12.27
N LEU A 85 -17.48 -85.63 13.09
CA LEU A 85 -18.25 -85.31 14.28
C LEU A 85 -17.42 -84.54 15.33
N ILE A 86 -16.13 -84.88 15.47
CA ILE A 86 -15.20 -84.21 16.38
C ILE A 86 -14.80 -82.83 15.84
N ASP A 87 -14.62 -82.68 14.52
CA ASP A 87 -14.18 -81.42 13.91
C ASP A 87 -15.29 -80.35 13.86
N TRP A 88 -16.55 -80.76 13.77
CA TRP A 88 -17.70 -79.86 13.71
C TRP A 88 -17.74 -78.79 14.83
N PRO A 89 -17.63 -79.13 16.14
CA PRO A 89 -17.62 -78.14 17.21
C PRO A 89 -16.38 -77.22 17.17
N VAL A 90 -15.23 -77.74 16.72
CA VAL A 90 -13.98 -76.96 16.61
C VAL A 90 -14.10 -75.87 15.57
N VAL A 91 -14.68 -76.19 14.41
CA VAL A 91 -14.93 -75.21 13.33
C VAL A 91 -15.96 -74.16 13.78
N PHE A 92 -17.01 -74.57 14.46
CA PHE A 92 -18.03 -73.66 15.00
C PHE A 92 -17.44 -72.66 16.01
N ALA A 93 -16.64 -73.15 16.97
CA ALA A 93 -15.97 -72.29 17.95
C ALA A 93 -15.01 -71.27 17.29
N LYS A 94 -14.28 -71.67 16.25
CA LYS A 94 -13.41 -70.77 15.48
C LYS A 94 -14.20 -69.64 14.80
N LYS A 95 -15.36 -69.95 14.22
CA LYS A 95 -16.22 -68.94 13.58
C LYS A 95 -16.74 -67.90 14.58
N ILE A 96 -17.22 -68.33 15.74
CA ILE A 96 -17.68 -67.41 16.80
C ILE A 96 -16.55 -66.50 17.27
N ARG A 97 -15.37 -67.07 17.53
CA ARG A 97 -14.22 -66.29 17.97
C ARG A 97 -13.81 -65.25 16.93
N LEU A 98 -13.83 -65.61 15.65
CA LEU A 98 -13.49 -64.71 14.56
C LEU A 98 -14.51 -63.56 14.44
N ALA A 99 -15.81 -63.87 14.50
CA ALA A 99 -16.86 -62.86 14.49
C ALA A 99 -16.69 -61.83 15.62
N LYS A 100 -16.43 -62.29 16.84
CA LYS A 100 -16.20 -61.43 18.01
C LYS A 100 -14.98 -60.53 17.86
N VAL A 101 -13.91 -61.00 17.22
CA VAL A 101 -12.72 -60.19 16.94
C VAL A 101 -13.05 -59.06 15.96
N TYR A 102 -13.79 -59.34 14.89
CA TYR A 102 -14.18 -58.31 13.92
C TYR A 102 -15.18 -57.31 14.50
N GLU A 103 -16.13 -57.76 15.29
CA GLU A 103 -17.06 -56.91 16.02
C GLU A 103 -16.33 -55.94 16.95
N ASN A 104 -15.39 -56.45 17.75
CA ASN A 104 -14.56 -55.61 18.62
C ASN A 104 -13.74 -54.59 17.82
N LYS A 105 -13.14 -54.99 16.68
CA LYS A 105 -12.40 -54.05 15.82
C LYS A 105 -13.31 -52.97 15.26
N ASN A 106 -14.53 -53.32 14.85
CA ASN A 106 -15.51 -52.36 14.35
C ASN A 106 -15.91 -51.35 15.43
N ASN A 107 -16.20 -51.81 16.65
CA ASN A 107 -16.54 -50.94 17.78
C ASN A 107 -15.41 -49.96 18.09
N VAL A 108 -14.16 -50.42 18.09
CA VAL A 108 -12.98 -49.55 18.29
C VAL A 108 -12.87 -48.49 17.18
N ILE A 109 -13.17 -48.84 15.92
CA ILE A 109 -13.15 -47.86 14.82
C ILE A 109 -14.25 -46.81 14.99
N ILE A 110 -15.47 -47.23 15.36
CA ILE A 110 -16.59 -46.33 15.62
C ILE A 110 -16.25 -45.35 16.74
N GLU A 111 -15.69 -45.83 17.85
CA GLU A 111 -15.25 -44.97 18.96
C GLU A 111 -14.18 -43.98 18.52
N LYS A 112 -13.19 -44.41 17.70
CA LYS A 112 -12.17 -43.51 17.17
C LYS A 112 -12.75 -42.41 16.28
N ILE A 113 -13.74 -42.74 15.45
CA ILE A 113 -14.43 -41.75 14.61
C ILE A 113 -15.17 -40.74 15.50
N ALA A 114 -15.88 -41.21 16.53
CA ALA A 114 -16.58 -40.34 17.46
C ALA A 114 -15.62 -39.42 18.25
N ILE A 115 -14.47 -39.94 18.69
CA ILE A 115 -13.43 -39.14 19.35
C ILE A 115 -12.85 -38.09 18.38
N ALA A 116 -12.53 -38.47 17.14
CA ALA A 116 -12.00 -37.55 16.14
C ALA A 116 -12.99 -36.42 15.82
N ALA A 117 -14.29 -36.73 15.72
CA ALA A 117 -15.34 -35.72 15.53
C ALA A 117 -15.37 -34.70 16.69
N LYS A 118 -15.33 -35.18 17.94
CA LYS A 118 -15.27 -34.30 19.13
C LYS A 118 -14.01 -33.44 19.17
N ILE A 119 -12.85 -33.98 18.79
CA ILE A 119 -11.60 -33.21 18.70
C ILE A 119 -11.72 -32.12 17.64
N SER A 120 -12.31 -32.41 16.49
CA SER A 120 -12.53 -31.42 15.43
C SER A 120 -13.46 -30.30 15.89
N GLU A 121 -14.54 -30.64 16.59
CA GLU A 121 -15.49 -29.67 17.14
C GLU A 121 -14.82 -28.77 18.19
N LEU A 122 -14.06 -29.36 19.11
CA LEU A 122 -13.29 -28.64 20.13
C LEU A 122 -12.29 -27.67 19.47
N LYS A 123 -11.53 -28.14 18.48
CA LYS A 123 -10.55 -27.30 17.76
C LYS A 123 -11.23 -26.15 17.00
N ASN A 124 -12.40 -26.38 16.43
CA ASN A 124 -13.17 -25.31 15.77
C ASN A 124 -13.68 -24.29 16.79
N ALA A 125 -14.15 -24.73 17.95
CA ALA A 125 -14.55 -23.84 19.03
C ALA A 125 -13.36 -23.02 19.58
N GLU A 126 -12.19 -23.64 19.77
CA GLU A 126 -10.95 -22.95 20.16
C GLU A 126 -10.49 -21.94 19.10
N SER A 127 -10.54 -22.33 17.81
CA SER A 127 -10.16 -21.45 16.71
C SER A 127 -11.11 -20.26 16.60
N GLY A 128 -12.42 -20.48 16.74
CA GLY A 128 -13.42 -19.42 16.79
C GLY A 128 -13.22 -18.47 17.97
N ASN A 129 -12.88 -18.98 19.15
CA ASN A 129 -12.53 -18.14 20.30
C ASN A 129 -11.26 -17.31 20.06
N LYS A 130 -10.24 -17.89 19.41
CA LYS A 130 -9.01 -17.19 19.06
C LYS A 130 -9.26 -16.09 18.01
N GLU A 131 -10.08 -16.37 17.01
CA GLU A 131 -10.49 -15.37 16.01
C GLU A 131 -11.28 -14.24 16.67
N LEU A 132 -12.22 -14.57 17.56
CA LEU A 132 -12.97 -13.59 18.36
C LEU A 132 -12.03 -12.73 19.22
N GLN A 133 -11.02 -13.33 19.84
CA GLN A 133 -10.02 -12.59 20.63
C GLN A 133 -9.19 -11.66 19.74
N ASN A 134 -8.72 -12.12 18.59
CA ASN A 134 -8.00 -11.27 17.64
C ASN A 134 -8.87 -10.09 17.15
N LEU A 135 -10.15 -10.33 16.87
CA LEU A 135 -11.10 -9.29 16.47
C LEU A 135 -11.36 -8.28 17.60
N LEU A 136 -11.42 -8.75 18.86
CA LEU A 136 -11.52 -7.86 20.02
C LEU A 136 -10.26 -7.00 20.17
N ASP A 137 -9.08 -7.60 20.07
CA ASP A 137 -7.81 -6.88 20.15
C ASP A 137 -7.69 -5.82 19.03
N GLU A 138 -8.07 -6.17 17.80
CA GLU A 138 -8.12 -5.22 16.68
C GLU A 138 -9.13 -4.10 16.94
N ASN A 139 -10.31 -4.41 17.46
CA ASN A 139 -11.32 -3.40 17.80
C ASN A 139 -10.82 -2.45 18.90
N THR A 140 -10.12 -2.95 19.90
CA THR A 140 -9.51 -2.12 20.95
C THR A 140 -8.41 -1.21 20.39
N SER A 141 -7.52 -1.74 19.55
CA SER A 141 -6.48 -0.96 18.87
C SER A 141 -7.10 0.13 17.97
N LEU A 142 -8.14 -0.19 17.21
CA LEU A 142 -8.84 0.79 16.36
C LEU A 142 -9.51 1.89 17.19
N LYS A 143 -10.08 1.55 18.35
CA LYS A 143 -10.65 2.55 19.28
C LYS A 143 -9.57 3.48 19.84
N GLU A 144 -8.43 2.93 20.25
CA GLU A 144 -7.29 3.71 20.73
C GLU A 144 -6.75 4.65 19.65
N GLN A 145 -6.59 4.15 18.42
CA GLN A 145 -6.19 4.98 17.28
C GLN A 145 -7.19 6.10 17.02
N THR A 146 -8.49 5.78 17.02
CA THR A 146 -9.56 6.78 16.82
C THR A 146 -9.52 7.85 17.92
N PHE A 147 -9.31 7.45 19.17
CA PHE A 147 -9.17 8.38 20.28
C PHE A 147 -7.95 9.29 20.12
N SER A 148 -6.79 8.73 19.78
CA SER A 148 -5.56 9.51 19.55
C SER A 148 -5.66 10.48 18.37
N LEU A 149 -6.36 10.09 17.31
CA LEU A 149 -6.64 10.95 16.16
C LEU A 149 -7.60 12.08 16.54
N GLN A 150 -8.63 11.78 17.33
CA GLN A 150 -9.56 12.79 17.82
C GLN A 150 -8.85 13.83 18.70
N GLU A 151 -7.95 13.38 19.57
CA GLU A 151 -7.12 14.27 20.39
C GLU A 151 -6.20 15.15 19.53
N SER A 152 -5.55 14.54 18.53
CA SER A 152 -4.70 15.28 17.58
C SER A 152 -5.49 16.33 16.79
N ILE A 153 -6.71 16.00 16.35
CA ILE A 153 -7.61 16.95 15.66
C ILE A 153 -7.97 18.11 16.58
N ASN A 154 -8.30 17.83 17.85
CA ASN A 154 -8.64 18.87 18.82
C ASN A 154 -7.44 19.82 19.06
N GLN A 155 -6.24 19.27 19.22
CA GLN A 155 -5.02 20.06 19.37
C GLN A 155 -4.73 20.93 18.14
N ILE A 156 -4.86 20.37 16.92
CA ILE A 156 -4.69 21.12 15.67
C ILE A 156 -5.72 22.25 15.56
N ASN A 157 -6.97 21.99 15.95
CA ASN A 157 -8.03 23.00 15.91
C ASN A 157 -7.76 24.14 16.91
N GLU A 158 -7.31 23.85 18.12
CA GLU A 158 -6.90 24.87 19.09
C GLU A 158 -5.71 25.70 18.58
N LEU A 159 -4.68 25.04 18.02
CA LEU A 159 -3.53 25.72 17.43
C LEU A 159 -3.94 26.63 16.26
N ASN A 160 -4.83 26.14 15.39
CA ASN A 160 -5.33 26.92 14.26
C ASN A 160 -6.15 28.12 14.72
N LYS A 161 -6.99 27.95 15.74
CA LYS A 161 -7.75 29.05 16.34
C LYS A 161 -6.80 30.13 16.87
N ASN A 162 -5.80 29.75 17.66
CA ASN A 162 -4.81 30.69 18.20
C ASN A 162 -4.02 31.41 17.09
N ARG A 163 -3.67 30.70 16.00
CA ARG A 163 -3.01 31.31 14.84
C ARG A 163 -3.92 32.30 14.11
N ILE A 164 -5.20 31.96 13.92
CA ILE A 164 -6.17 32.86 13.28
C ILE A 164 -6.36 34.12 14.12
N ASP A 165 -6.50 33.98 15.44
CA ASP A 165 -6.64 35.11 16.36
C ASP A 165 -5.40 36.01 16.31
N GLY A 166 -4.19 35.43 16.36
CA GLY A 166 -2.94 36.19 16.24
C GLY A 166 -2.76 36.88 14.89
N LEU A 167 -3.17 36.25 13.78
CA LEU A 167 -3.14 36.86 12.45
C LEU A 167 -4.15 38.01 12.32
N ASN A 168 -5.33 37.87 12.92
CA ASN A 168 -6.33 38.93 12.95
C ASN A 168 -5.85 40.16 13.72
N ASP A 169 -5.17 39.95 14.86
CA ASP A 169 -4.57 41.05 15.62
C ASP A 169 -3.46 41.75 14.83
N GLN A 170 -2.59 40.99 14.17
CA GLN A 170 -1.55 41.56 13.29
C GLN A 170 -2.15 42.34 12.11
N LEU A 171 -3.21 41.81 11.49
CA LEU A 171 -3.91 42.47 10.40
C LEU A 171 -4.53 43.79 10.86
N LYS A 172 -5.14 43.80 12.05
CA LYS A 172 -5.71 45.01 12.64
C LYS A 172 -4.64 46.09 12.84
N ILE A 173 -3.50 45.73 13.43
CA ILE A 173 -2.36 46.66 13.63
C ILE A 173 -1.85 47.19 12.29
N ALA A 174 -1.72 46.33 11.28
CA ALA A 174 -1.26 46.72 9.95
C ALA A 174 -2.23 47.71 9.27
N ILE A 175 -3.54 47.49 9.40
CA ILE A 175 -4.58 48.40 8.89
C ILE A 175 -4.51 49.76 9.60
N GLU A 176 -4.40 49.76 10.93
CA GLU A 176 -4.28 51.00 11.72
C GLU A 176 -3.04 51.79 11.31
N THR A 177 -1.89 51.13 11.21
CA THR A 177 -0.62 51.74 10.77
C THR A 177 -0.71 52.29 9.34
N SER A 178 -1.35 51.54 8.43
CA SER A 178 -1.53 51.97 7.04
C SER A 178 -2.43 53.22 6.96
N ASN A 179 -3.48 53.26 7.76
CA ASN A 179 -4.39 54.42 7.82
C ASN A 179 -3.69 55.67 8.37
N GLU A 180 -2.81 55.51 9.37
CA GLU A 180 -2.00 56.61 9.89
C GLU A 180 -1.04 57.15 8.83
N LYS A 181 -0.28 56.28 8.15
CA LYS A 181 0.60 56.68 7.04
C LYS A 181 -0.17 57.38 5.93
N GLN A 182 -1.37 56.91 5.60
CA GLN A 182 -2.20 57.57 4.59
C GLN A 182 -2.61 58.99 5.02
N LYS A 183 -2.91 59.21 6.31
CA LYS A 183 -3.18 60.55 6.84
C LYS A 183 -1.96 61.45 6.76
N GLU A 184 -0.77 60.92 7.05
CA GLU A 184 0.50 61.65 6.93
C GLU A 184 0.79 62.05 5.49
N ILE A 185 0.66 61.12 4.53
CA ILE A 185 0.81 61.40 3.09
C ILE A 185 -0.17 62.49 2.66
N ASN A 186 -1.44 62.38 3.05
CA ASN A 186 -2.44 63.39 2.72
C ASN A 186 -2.10 64.77 3.30
N LYS A 187 -1.49 64.81 4.50
CA LYS A 187 -1.01 66.07 5.11
C LYS A 187 0.19 66.63 4.35
N MET A 188 1.15 65.80 3.98
CA MET A 188 2.31 66.22 3.18
C MET A 188 1.89 66.75 1.82
N ASN A 189 1.00 66.06 1.10
CA ASN A 189 0.50 66.51 -0.19
C ASN A 189 -0.14 67.91 -0.09
N LYS A 190 -0.96 68.16 0.94
CA LYS A 190 -1.54 69.49 1.19
C LYS A 190 -0.48 70.57 1.45
N LEU A 191 0.58 70.23 2.18
CA LEU A 191 1.68 71.16 2.45
C LEU A 191 2.47 71.47 1.18
N VAL A 192 2.79 70.44 0.38
CA VAL A 192 3.46 70.59 -0.92
C VAL A 192 2.61 71.44 -1.87
N ASP A 193 1.32 71.16 -1.98
CA ASP A 193 0.40 71.94 -2.82
C ASP A 193 0.33 73.41 -2.37
N SER A 194 0.29 73.66 -1.06
CA SER A 194 0.27 75.02 -0.51
C SER A 194 1.57 75.76 -0.79
N ASP A 195 2.72 75.12 -0.58
CA ASP A 195 4.04 75.70 -0.79
C ASP A 195 4.27 75.99 -2.27
N PHE A 196 3.92 75.04 -3.15
CA PHE A 196 3.98 75.20 -4.59
C PHE A 196 3.11 76.36 -5.09
N ASN A 197 1.87 76.47 -4.60
CA ASN A 197 0.99 77.59 -4.95
C ASN A 197 1.52 78.93 -4.44
N GLN A 198 2.11 78.96 -3.23
CA GLN A 198 2.74 80.16 -2.70
C GLN A 198 3.93 80.58 -3.55
N MET A 199 4.83 79.66 -3.86
CA MET A 199 5.99 79.88 -4.73
C MET A 199 5.54 80.43 -6.09
N ARG A 200 4.59 79.76 -6.75
CA ARG A 200 4.01 80.19 -8.02
C ARG A 200 3.51 81.64 -7.97
N SER A 201 2.79 82.02 -6.91
CA SER A 201 2.22 83.37 -6.76
C SER A 201 3.29 84.46 -6.58
N ARG A 202 4.34 84.20 -5.78
CA ARG A 202 5.47 85.11 -5.60
C ARG A 202 6.19 85.33 -6.92
N TRP A 203 6.37 84.24 -7.65
CA TRP A 203 7.09 84.22 -8.91
C TRP A 203 6.35 85.01 -10.01
N HIS A 204 5.06 84.73 -10.23
CA HIS A 204 4.25 85.48 -11.21
C HIS A 204 4.22 86.98 -10.91
N ARG A 205 4.19 87.37 -9.62
CA ARG A 205 4.21 88.78 -9.22
C ARG A 205 5.52 89.47 -9.60
N ARG A 206 6.67 88.81 -9.41
CA ARG A 206 7.99 89.40 -9.76
C ARG A 206 8.16 89.52 -11.26
N PHE A 207 7.88 88.45 -12.00
CA PHE A 207 7.96 88.45 -13.45
C PHE A 207 7.10 89.55 -14.07
N ASN A 208 5.82 89.66 -13.65
CA ASN A 208 4.94 90.70 -14.14
C ASN A 208 5.47 92.12 -13.84
N ARG A 209 6.21 92.34 -12.75
CA ARG A 209 6.83 93.64 -12.47
C ARG A 209 7.98 93.96 -13.42
N LYS A 210 8.83 92.99 -13.77
CA LYS A 210 9.91 93.20 -14.74
C LYS A 210 9.33 93.43 -16.13
N ILE A 211 8.34 92.63 -16.51
CA ILE A 211 7.59 92.83 -17.75
C ILE A 211 6.99 94.24 -17.81
N GLN A 212 6.41 94.77 -16.72
CA GLN A 212 5.92 96.15 -16.64
C GLN A 212 6.98 97.25 -16.79
N ARG A 213 8.27 96.93 -16.58
CA ARG A 213 9.39 97.87 -16.70
C ARG A 213 10.17 97.71 -18.00
N LEU A 214 9.78 96.79 -18.87
CA LEU A 214 10.44 96.52 -20.16
C LEU A 214 10.70 97.78 -21.00
N GLU A 215 9.74 98.71 -21.04
CA GLU A 215 9.89 99.97 -21.79
C GLU A 215 10.98 100.88 -21.22
N GLN A 216 11.23 100.80 -19.92
CA GLN A 216 12.28 101.57 -19.23
C GLN A 216 13.64 100.88 -19.37
N ASP A 217 13.67 99.56 -19.20
CA ASP A 217 14.90 98.78 -19.19
C ASP A 217 15.46 98.56 -20.61
N TYR A 218 14.60 98.61 -21.64
CA TYR A 218 14.97 98.41 -23.04
C TYR A 218 14.38 99.50 -23.96
N PRO A 219 14.90 100.74 -23.91
CA PRO A 219 14.35 101.89 -24.65
C PRO A 219 14.46 101.78 -26.17
N THR A 220 15.23 100.81 -26.69
CA THR A 220 15.43 100.56 -28.12
C THR A 220 14.43 99.57 -28.72
N LEU A 221 13.53 98.99 -27.92
CA LEU A 221 12.50 98.07 -28.42
C LEU A 221 11.38 98.82 -29.15
N SER A 222 10.83 98.22 -30.21
CA SER A 222 9.66 98.79 -30.87
C SER A 222 8.40 98.63 -30.00
N PRO A 223 7.47 99.59 -30.03
CA PRO A 223 6.21 99.51 -29.27
C PRO A 223 5.39 98.25 -29.61
N GLU A 224 5.46 97.78 -30.85
CA GLU A 224 4.77 96.57 -31.30
C GLU A 224 5.34 95.31 -30.64
N LEU A 225 6.67 95.22 -30.52
CA LEU A 225 7.36 94.09 -29.92
C LEU A 225 7.12 94.03 -28.41
N VAL A 226 7.10 95.19 -27.75
CA VAL A 226 6.74 95.31 -26.33
C VAL A 226 5.33 94.78 -26.08
N LYS A 227 4.34 95.17 -26.90
CA LYS A 227 2.96 94.69 -26.79
C LYS A 227 2.85 93.18 -26.98
N GLU A 228 3.63 92.62 -27.90
CA GLU A 228 3.69 91.17 -28.12
C GLU A 228 4.26 90.45 -26.89
N ILE A 229 5.37 90.94 -26.34
CA ILE A 229 5.97 90.41 -25.11
C ILE A 229 4.96 90.41 -23.95
N TYR A 230 4.23 91.50 -23.72
CA TYR A 230 3.19 91.56 -22.69
C TYR A 230 2.08 90.52 -22.89
N SER A 231 1.65 90.30 -24.13
CA SER A 231 0.58 89.35 -24.43
C SER A 231 1.01 87.91 -24.22
N VAL A 232 2.25 87.59 -24.61
CA VAL A 232 2.82 86.25 -24.48
C VAL A 232 3.19 85.96 -23.03
N SER A 233 3.75 86.93 -22.30
CA SER A 233 4.14 86.79 -20.90
C SER A 233 2.95 86.45 -19.99
N HIS A 234 1.77 87.01 -20.28
CA HIS A 234 0.54 86.71 -19.52
C HIS A 234 -0.03 85.32 -19.79
N LEU A 235 0.34 84.69 -20.90
CA LEU A 235 -0.16 83.37 -21.29
C LEU A 235 0.73 82.23 -20.79
N LEU A 236 1.93 82.53 -20.30
CA LEU A 236 2.87 81.54 -19.79
C LEU A 236 2.34 80.85 -18.52
N ASN A 237 2.39 79.52 -18.51
CA ASN A 237 2.13 78.72 -17.32
C ASN A 237 3.44 78.41 -16.57
N TYR A 238 3.33 77.91 -15.34
CA TYR A 238 4.50 77.64 -14.49
C TYR A 238 5.49 76.64 -15.11
N TYR A 239 5.00 75.59 -15.77
CA TYR A 239 5.89 74.59 -16.37
C TYR A 239 6.66 75.17 -17.56
N GLU A 240 5.98 75.86 -18.47
CA GLU A 240 6.60 76.57 -19.59
C GLU A 240 7.64 77.59 -19.13
N PHE A 241 7.35 78.23 -18.01
CA PHE A 241 8.26 79.15 -17.36
C PHE A 241 9.54 78.44 -16.82
N GLU A 242 9.39 77.33 -16.10
CA GLU A 242 10.52 76.50 -15.64
C GLU A 242 11.39 75.99 -16.79
N ILE A 243 10.76 75.65 -17.93
CA ILE A 243 11.49 75.29 -19.16
C ILE A 243 12.33 76.47 -19.62
N LEU A 244 11.74 77.67 -19.74
CA LEU A 244 12.44 78.88 -20.17
C LEU A 244 13.64 79.23 -19.27
N ILE A 245 13.56 78.96 -17.96
CA ILE A 245 14.71 79.09 -17.04
C ILE A 245 15.88 78.18 -17.44
N LYS A 246 15.58 76.95 -17.84
CA LYS A 246 16.58 75.90 -18.06
C LYS A 246 17.12 75.87 -19.49
N ILE A 247 16.47 76.58 -20.41
CA ILE A 247 16.92 76.68 -21.79
C ILE A 247 18.29 77.37 -21.82
N GLU A 248 19.30 76.61 -22.21
CA GLU A 248 20.60 77.15 -22.61
C GLU A 248 20.55 77.43 -24.11
N THR A 249 20.88 78.65 -24.53
CA THR A 249 20.93 78.99 -25.96
C THR A 249 22.34 79.19 -26.46
N SER A 250 22.57 78.82 -27.72
CA SER A 250 23.80 79.13 -28.43
C SER A 250 23.83 80.61 -28.82
N ASN A 251 25.00 81.11 -29.24
CA ASN A 251 25.16 82.45 -29.79
C ASN A 251 24.28 82.71 -31.04
N THR A 252 23.73 81.66 -31.67
CA THR A 252 22.81 81.77 -32.82
C THR A 252 21.34 81.65 -32.41
N GLY A 253 21.05 81.51 -31.11
CA GLY A 253 19.70 81.38 -30.54
C GLY A 253 19.09 79.98 -30.64
N SER A 254 19.89 78.97 -30.99
CA SER A 254 19.46 77.56 -30.96
C SER A 254 19.48 77.03 -29.53
N ILE A 255 18.46 76.27 -29.14
CA ILE A 255 18.42 75.64 -27.80
C ILE A 255 19.45 74.50 -27.77
N LEU A 256 20.44 74.62 -26.89
CA LEU A 256 21.57 73.69 -26.72
C LEU A 256 21.25 72.59 -25.70
N ASN A 257 20.58 72.93 -24.60
CA ASN A 257 20.09 72.01 -23.56
C ASN A 257 18.68 72.43 -23.14
N GLY A 258 17.79 71.45 -22.96
CA GLY A 258 16.35 71.66 -22.68
C GLY A 258 15.41 70.70 -23.42
N LEU A 259 15.95 69.77 -24.24
CA LEU A 259 15.17 68.85 -25.09
C LEU A 259 14.72 67.55 -24.39
N ASP A 260 15.13 67.29 -23.14
CA ASP A 260 14.62 66.16 -22.34
C ASP A 260 13.25 66.45 -21.69
N GLU A 261 12.72 67.66 -21.87
CA GLU A 261 11.44 68.08 -21.32
C GLU A 261 10.26 67.82 -22.28
N ASN A 262 9.05 67.70 -21.72
CA ASN A 262 7.84 67.26 -22.41
C ASN A 262 7.62 68.01 -23.73
N LEU A 263 7.62 67.29 -24.86
CA LEU A 263 7.39 67.81 -26.21
C LEU A 263 6.10 68.66 -26.30
N GLU A 264 5.09 68.36 -25.48
CA GLU A 264 3.87 69.16 -25.39
C GLU A 264 4.13 70.58 -24.88
N THR A 265 5.04 70.75 -23.93
CA THR A 265 5.38 72.06 -23.36
C THR A 265 6.18 72.90 -24.36
N LEU A 266 7.11 72.29 -25.11
CA LEU A 266 7.83 72.96 -26.20
C LEU A 266 6.89 73.39 -27.34
N LYS A 267 5.89 72.56 -27.68
CA LYS A 267 4.83 72.93 -28.62
C LYS A 267 3.94 74.05 -28.08
N GLY A 268 3.68 74.07 -26.77
CA GLY A 268 2.96 75.17 -26.10
C GLY A 268 3.70 76.50 -26.23
N LEU A 269 5.01 76.50 -25.98
CA LEU A 269 5.89 77.67 -26.17
C LEU A 269 5.95 78.12 -27.63
N GLN A 270 5.99 77.17 -28.58
CA GLN A 270 5.90 77.48 -30.01
C GLN A 270 4.56 78.12 -30.38
N GLY A 271 3.45 77.56 -29.90
CA GLY A 271 2.10 78.11 -30.13
C GLY A 271 1.90 79.52 -29.57
N LYS A 272 2.73 79.91 -28.59
CA LYS A 272 2.77 81.26 -28.00
C LYS A 272 3.77 82.20 -28.66
N GLY A 273 4.43 81.76 -29.74
CA GLY A 273 5.37 82.60 -30.50
C GLY A 273 6.72 82.81 -29.82
N LEU A 274 7.06 82.07 -28.76
CA LEU A 274 8.37 82.15 -28.09
C LEU A 274 9.43 81.32 -28.78
N LEU A 275 9.01 80.24 -29.44
CA LEU A 275 9.87 79.35 -30.18
C LEU A 275 9.46 79.30 -31.65
N ARG A 276 10.45 79.16 -32.53
CA ARG A 276 10.27 78.74 -33.91
C ARG A 276 10.99 77.42 -34.12
N THR A 277 10.42 76.55 -34.96
CA THR A 277 11.04 75.29 -35.35
C THR A 277 11.68 75.41 -36.73
N GLN A 278 12.85 74.82 -36.90
CA GLN A 278 13.49 74.67 -38.19
C GLN A 278 13.85 73.20 -38.41
N TYR A 279 13.62 72.71 -39.62
CA TYR A 279 13.95 71.35 -40.02
C TYR A 279 15.34 71.36 -40.68
N ASN A 280 16.29 70.66 -40.07
CA ASN A 280 17.62 70.48 -40.61
C ASN A 280 17.86 68.98 -40.89
N GLY A 281 17.50 68.55 -42.10
CA GLY A 281 17.50 67.14 -42.47
C GLY A 281 16.47 66.33 -41.66
N SER A 282 16.93 65.36 -40.88
CA SER A 282 16.08 64.51 -40.02
C SER A 282 15.93 65.02 -38.58
N LYS A 283 16.44 66.22 -38.26
CA LYS A 283 16.39 66.80 -36.91
C LYS A 283 15.47 68.02 -36.87
N ILE A 284 14.67 68.12 -35.80
CA ILE A 284 13.88 69.30 -35.48
C ILE A 284 14.69 70.12 -34.48
N GLU A 285 15.01 71.35 -34.85
CA GLU A 285 15.72 72.30 -33.99
C GLU A 285 14.76 73.42 -33.58
N PHE A 286 14.78 73.80 -32.30
CA PHE A 286 13.98 74.90 -31.75
C PHE A 286 14.89 76.11 -31.54
N PHE A 287 14.39 77.28 -31.93
CA PHE A 287 15.09 78.56 -31.79
C PHE A 287 14.19 79.54 -31.05
N LEU A 288 14.76 80.36 -30.16
CA LEU A 288 14.04 81.48 -29.57
C LEU A 288 13.73 82.53 -30.65
N THR A 289 12.48 83.00 -30.67
CA THR A 289 12.11 84.22 -31.42
C THR A 289 12.67 85.44 -30.71
N ASP A 290 12.56 86.64 -31.31
CA ASP A 290 13.01 87.85 -30.65
C ASP A 290 12.21 88.12 -29.36
N VAL A 291 10.90 87.85 -29.38
CA VAL A 291 10.05 87.81 -28.18
C VAL A 291 10.56 86.75 -27.19
N GLY A 292 10.86 85.54 -27.67
CA GLY A 292 11.39 84.44 -26.87
C GLY A 292 12.70 84.79 -26.16
N LYS A 293 13.63 85.46 -26.84
CA LYS A 293 14.92 85.89 -26.28
C LYS A 293 14.72 86.88 -25.15
N ILE A 294 13.96 87.94 -25.39
CA ILE A 294 13.72 89.00 -24.41
C ILE A 294 12.96 88.44 -23.21
N VAL A 295 11.94 87.61 -23.45
CA VAL A 295 11.22 86.93 -22.36
C VAL A 295 12.17 86.06 -21.57
N THR A 296 12.99 85.22 -22.21
CA THR A 296 13.94 84.34 -21.52
C THR A 296 14.98 85.14 -20.71
N GLU A 297 15.45 86.27 -21.23
CA GLU A 297 16.37 87.18 -20.55
C GLU A 297 15.73 87.80 -19.31
N VAL A 298 14.50 88.32 -19.41
CA VAL A 298 13.74 88.83 -18.26
C VAL A 298 13.50 87.74 -17.21
N ILE A 299 13.28 86.50 -17.66
CA ILE A 299 13.10 85.33 -16.79
C ILE A 299 14.40 85.00 -16.03
N GLN A 300 15.54 84.95 -16.72
CA GLN A 300 16.85 84.69 -16.12
C GLN A 300 17.23 85.78 -15.12
N ASP A 301 17.02 87.04 -15.49
CA ASP A 301 17.26 88.19 -14.61
C ASP A 301 16.32 88.17 -13.37
N THR A 302 15.09 87.63 -13.50
CA THR A 302 14.20 87.44 -12.33
C THR A 302 14.70 86.32 -11.40
N ARG A 303 15.34 85.29 -11.95
CA ARG A 303 15.91 84.16 -11.20
C ARG A 303 17.18 84.56 -10.44
N ASP A 304 18.06 85.33 -11.07
CA ASP A 304 19.34 85.73 -10.48
C ASP A 304 19.12 86.60 -9.23
N GLU A 305 18.17 87.54 -9.27
CA GLU A 305 17.72 88.32 -8.10
C GLU A 305 17.14 87.46 -6.96
N GLU A 306 16.54 86.32 -7.30
CA GLU A 306 16.00 85.38 -6.31
C GLU A 306 17.12 84.61 -5.61
N SER A 307 18.17 84.24 -6.36
CA SER A 307 19.36 83.58 -5.79
C SER A 307 20.17 84.52 -4.87
N GLU A 308 20.22 85.81 -5.18
CA GLU A 308 20.91 86.82 -4.36
C GLU A 308 20.14 87.18 -3.07
N ASN A 309 18.81 87.11 -3.07
CA ASN A 309 17.99 87.38 -1.88
C ASN A 309 17.86 86.18 -0.91
N ILE A 310 18.30 84.99 -1.32
CA ILE A 310 18.25 83.75 -0.52
C ILE A 310 19.62 83.43 0.11
N SER A 311 20.70 84.10 -0.31
CA SER A 311 22.05 84.04 0.30
C SER A 311 22.22 85.06 1.42
#